data_AF-A0A4Q3CIW4-F1
#
_entry.id   AF-A0A4Q3CIW4-F1
#
_cell.length_a   1.000
_cell.length_b   1.000
_cell.length_c   1.000
_cell.angle_alpha   90.00
_cell.angle_beta   90.00
_cell.angle_gamma   90.00
#
_symmetry.space_group_name_H-M   'P 1'
#
loop_
_entity.id
_entity.type
_entity.pdbx_description
1 polymer ?
#
loop_
_entity_poly.entity_id
_entity_poly.type
_entity_poly.pdbx_seq_one_letter_code
_entity_poly.pdbx_strand_id
1 'polypeptide(L)'
;PEALRRSTREFAFTAEQLEAACARKTLGQLYREDRMLQRFDCHLLQQKLDRLANAHRQWLEQNAGWIRAGVRKRFLEHVQIANQSATVLSADQKAFKKSYTVGRRELEHEFGKTMRYKSIRDLAAGDSGEVVRDLKPIWLMSPLSVSDTLPLDTGLFDVVIFDEASQIPVEDAVPAAYRAQQVIVVGDEMQLPPTSFFASSGDADDELTVEEDGEAVSVLMDADSFLTQCARNLPSTLLAWHYRSRYESLISFSNAAFYGGELYTIPDRQLAITDSDDFVVATPEDAGQLVPELLSRPVSYLRCENSPYEDRRNATEAAVVARLVRGLLISETKLSIGVAAFSEAQQGEIESALDALAAEDAEFATRLEAEYVREEDDQFCGLFVKNLENVQGDERDIILMSVCYGPDPSGKMRMNFGPINQRGGEKRLNVIFSRARHHMVLVSSIRHHHITNDYNDGARALKNFLQYAESLSRGEPAMARQVLDGLNPLKRKPLARENSNNELARQIAAALEQRGWHAETDTGQSRFRCDVAVRERGSDRHQL
;
A
#
# COMPACT_ATOMS: atom_id res chain seq x y z
N PRO A 1 41.01 8.82 -46.33
CA PRO A 1 41.98 8.06 -47.17
C PRO A 1 41.29 7.50 -48.42
N GLU A 2 41.86 7.72 -49.61
CA GLU A 2 41.26 7.35 -50.91
C GLU A 2 41.04 5.84 -51.07
N ALA A 3 41.92 5.02 -50.47
CA ALA A 3 41.75 3.57 -50.37
C ALA A 3 40.46 3.17 -49.66
N LEU A 4 40.12 3.80 -48.53
CA LEU A 4 38.89 3.51 -47.78
C LEU A 4 37.64 3.86 -48.62
N ARG A 5 37.67 5.00 -49.31
CA ARG A 5 36.57 5.49 -50.16
C ARG A 5 36.34 4.60 -51.38
N ARG A 6 37.40 4.02 -51.92
CA ARG A 6 37.34 3.08 -53.04
C ARG A 6 36.82 1.72 -52.58
N SER A 7 37.35 1.19 -51.48
CA SER A 7 36.86 -0.04 -50.86
C SER A 7 35.36 0.03 -50.55
N THR A 8 34.86 1.09 -49.90
CA THR A 8 33.43 1.20 -49.54
C THR A 8 32.49 1.32 -50.74
N ARG A 9 32.98 1.80 -51.89
CA ARG A 9 32.19 1.89 -53.14
C ARG A 9 32.19 0.60 -53.96
N GLU A 10 33.20 -0.25 -53.76
CA GLU A 10 33.38 -1.52 -54.48
C GLU A 10 32.86 -2.73 -53.68
N PHE A 11 32.52 -2.56 -52.40
CA PHE A 11 31.95 -3.62 -51.56
C PHE A 11 30.51 -3.98 -51.98
N ALA A 12 30.24 -5.29 -52.10
CA ALA A 12 28.93 -5.84 -52.44
C ALA A 12 27.91 -5.79 -51.28
N PHE A 13 28.21 -5.07 -50.20
CA PHE A 13 27.38 -4.99 -48.99
C PHE A 13 26.63 -3.66 -48.93
N THR A 14 25.41 -3.69 -48.42
CA THR A 14 24.63 -2.47 -48.13
C THR A 14 25.23 -1.72 -46.94
N ALA A 15 24.83 -0.45 -46.76
CA ALA A 15 25.24 0.35 -45.60
C ALA A 15 24.86 -0.34 -44.27
N GLU A 16 23.65 -0.91 -44.19
CA GLU A 16 23.18 -1.68 -43.02
C GLU A 16 24.05 -2.91 -42.75
N GLN A 17 24.47 -3.63 -43.79
CA GLN A 17 25.33 -4.81 -43.63
C GLN A 17 26.73 -4.43 -43.12
N LEU A 18 27.27 -3.29 -43.57
CA LEU A 18 28.53 -2.76 -43.06
C LEU A 18 28.41 -2.28 -41.60
N GLU A 19 27.32 -1.59 -41.26
CA GLU A 19 27.02 -1.15 -39.90
C GLU A 19 26.86 -2.35 -38.95
N ALA A 20 26.09 -3.36 -39.36
CA ALA A 20 25.94 -4.61 -38.61
C ALA A 20 27.27 -5.34 -38.42
N ALA A 21 28.14 -5.36 -39.44
CA ALA A 21 29.48 -5.95 -39.34
C ALA A 21 30.38 -5.17 -38.37
N CYS A 22 30.33 -3.83 -38.40
CA CYS A 22 31.03 -2.96 -37.45
C CYS A 22 30.54 -3.19 -36.03
N ALA A 23 29.22 -3.15 -35.79
CA ALA A 23 28.61 -3.40 -34.50
C ALA A 23 28.96 -4.80 -33.96
N ARG A 24 28.87 -5.83 -34.80
CA ARG A 24 29.24 -7.20 -34.42
C ARG A 24 30.73 -7.33 -34.09
N LYS A 25 31.61 -6.64 -34.82
CA LYS A 25 33.05 -6.62 -34.52
C LYS A 25 33.32 -5.94 -33.17
N THR A 26 32.71 -4.79 -32.92
CA THR A 26 32.81 -4.05 -31.66
C THR A 26 32.27 -4.87 -30.50
N LEU A 27 31.07 -5.43 -30.62
CA LEU A 27 30.48 -6.32 -29.60
C LEU A 27 31.37 -7.55 -29.35
N GLY A 28 31.91 -8.14 -30.41
CA GLY A 28 32.85 -9.26 -30.30
C GLY A 28 34.21 -8.87 -29.70
N GLN A 29 34.63 -7.61 -29.77
CA GLN A 29 35.79 -7.10 -29.03
C GLN A 29 35.43 -6.93 -27.55
N LEU A 30 34.29 -6.31 -27.26
CA LEU A 30 33.78 -6.15 -25.89
C LEU A 30 33.62 -7.49 -25.17
N TYR A 31 33.03 -8.51 -25.80
CA TYR A 31 32.91 -9.86 -25.23
C TYR A 31 34.26 -10.57 -25.04
N ARG A 32 35.28 -10.23 -25.84
CA ARG A 32 36.63 -10.78 -25.67
C ARG A 32 37.38 -10.11 -24.53
N GLU A 33 37.20 -8.80 -24.38
CA GLU A 33 37.75 -8.00 -23.29
C GLU A 33 37.05 -8.31 -21.96
N ASP A 34 35.73 -8.49 -21.99
CA ASP A 34 34.88 -8.86 -20.86
C ASP A 34 34.11 -10.16 -21.12
N ARG A 35 34.71 -11.27 -20.68
CA ARG A 35 34.09 -12.61 -20.76
C ARG A 35 32.85 -12.75 -19.88
N MET A 36 32.67 -11.90 -18.87
CA MET A 36 31.47 -11.93 -18.03
C MET A 36 30.28 -11.38 -18.81
N LEU A 37 30.47 -10.30 -19.56
CA LEU A 37 29.44 -9.74 -20.43
C LEU A 37 28.96 -10.76 -21.47
N GLN A 38 29.88 -11.57 -22.01
CA GLN A 38 29.53 -12.64 -22.96
C GLN A 38 28.68 -13.76 -22.34
N ARG A 39 28.90 -14.06 -21.06
CA ARG A 39 28.21 -15.12 -20.31
C ARG A 39 26.99 -14.61 -19.55
N PHE A 40 26.70 -13.32 -19.64
CA PHE A 40 25.60 -12.70 -18.95
C PHE A 40 24.30 -13.03 -19.69
N ASP A 41 23.48 -13.86 -19.07
CA ASP A 41 22.16 -14.26 -19.54
C ASP A 41 21.12 -14.08 -18.42
N CYS A 42 19.85 -14.34 -18.73
CA CYS A 42 18.76 -14.22 -17.77
C CYS A 42 18.91 -15.18 -16.58
N HIS A 43 19.48 -16.37 -16.81
CA HIS A 43 19.69 -17.35 -15.75
C HIS A 43 20.75 -16.88 -14.76
N LEU A 44 21.87 -16.36 -15.27
CA LEU A 44 22.91 -15.78 -14.45
C LEU A 44 22.38 -14.54 -13.71
N LEU A 45 21.64 -13.65 -14.38
CA LEU A 45 21.01 -12.50 -13.71
C LEU A 45 20.12 -12.95 -12.55
N GLN A 46 19.20 -13.90 -12.78
CA GLN A 46 18.33 -14.43 -11.73
C GLN A 46 19.14 -15.03 -10.59
N GLN A 47 20.14 -15.87 -10.90
CA GLN A 47 21.03 -16.45 -9.89
C GLN A 47 21.76 -15.37 -9.07
N LYS A 48 22.18 -14.27 -9.71
CA LYS A 48 22.81 -13.14 -9.02
C LYS A 48 21.82 -12.37 -8.16
N LEU A 49 20.60 -12.15 -8.63
CA LEU A 49 19.52 -11.51 -7.89
C LEU A 49 19.12 -12.33 -6.67
N ASP A 50 18.94 -13.65 -6.81
CA ASP A 50 18.63 -14.56 -5.71
C ASP A 50 19.76 -14.56 -4.67
N ARG A 51 21.01 -14.61 -5.14
CA ARG A 51 22.17 -14.52 -4.25
C ARG A 51 22.24 -13.17 -3.54
N LEU A 52 21.93 -12.08 -4.23
CA LEU A 52 21.90 -10.74 -3.65
C LEU A 52 20.79 -10.61 -2.61
N ALA A 53 19.57 -11.09 -2.91
CA ALA A 53 18.45 -11.10 -2.00
C ALA A 53 18.76 -11.92 -0.74
N ASN A 54 19.38 -13.10 -0.90
CA ASN A 54 19.83 -13.92 0.21
C ASN A 54 20.91 -13.22 1.04
N ALA A 55 21.92 -12.65 0.39
CA ALA A 55 22.98 -11.91 1.07
C ALA A 55 22.43 -10.67 1.80
N HIS A 56 21.45 -9.98 1.21
CA HIS A 56 20.79 -8.83 1.83
C HIS A 56 20.01 -9.24 3.08
N ARG A 57 19.24 -10.34 3.04
CA ARG A 57 18.57 -10.90 4.23
C ARG A 57 19.56 -11.26 5.33
N GLN A 58 20.64 -11.97 4.98
CA GLN A 58 21.70 -12.31 5.93
C GLN A 58 22.38 -11.06 6.51
N TRP A 59 22.60 -10.03 5.69
CA TRP A 59 23.16 -8.76 6.14
C TRP A 59 22.22 -8.05 7.12
N LEU A 60 20.92 -7.99 6.85
CA LEU A 60 19.93 -7.42 7.75
C LEU A 60 19.90 -8.14 9.11
N GLU A 61 19.94 -9.47 9.10
CA GLU A 61 19.98 -10.28 10.31
C GLU A 61 21.26 -10.03 11.12
N GLN A 62 22.42 -9.99 10.46
CA GLN A 62 23.69 -9.65 11.10
C GLN A 62 23.72 -8.23 11.63
N ASN A 63 23.15 -7.26 10.88
CA ASN A 63 23.04 -5.88 11.30
C ASN A 63 22.16 -5.75 12.56
N ALA A 64 21.00 -6.41 12.59
CA ALA A 64 20.16 -6.49 13.78
C ALA A 64 20.88 -7.15 14.96
N GLY A 65 21.65 -8.21 14.70
CA GLY A 65 22.53 -8.84 15.69
C GLY A 65 23.57 -7.87 16.26
N TRP A 66 24.23 -7.10 15.40
CA TRP A 66 25.24 -6.11 15.77
C TRP A 66 24.65 -4.97 16.62
N ILE A 67 23.48 -4.43 16.22
CA ILE A 67 22.77 -3.39 16.98
C ILE A 67 22.43 -3.91 18.38
N ARG A 68 21.83 -5.10 18.48
CA ARG A 68 21.48 -5.73 19.78
C ARG A 68 22.73 -5.95 20.64
N ALA A 69 23.83 -6.40 20.05
CA ALA A 69 25.10 -6.57 20.75
C ALA A 69 25.66 -5.23 21.25
N GLY A 70 25.54 -4.16 20.45
CA GLY A 70 25.93 -2.80 20.83
C GLY A 70 25.14 -2.27 22.02
N VAL A 71 23.81 -2.41 22.00
CA VAL A 71 22.93 -2.05 23.13
C VAL A 71 23.29 -2.85 24.38
N ARG A 72 23.44 -4.18 24.26
CA ARG A 72 23.82 -5.04 25.38
C ARG A 72 25.18 -4.68 25.95
N LYS A 73 26.16 -4.39 25.10
CA LYS A 73 27.51 -3.98 25.51
C LYS A 73 27.46 -2.68 26.32
N ARG A 74 26.74 -1.67 25.81
CA ARG A 74 26.56 -0.38 26.50
C ARG A 74 25.93 -0.56 27.89
N PHE A 75 24.83 -1.32 27.97
CA PHE A 75 24.19 -1.63 29.25
C PHE A 75 25.14 -2.31 30.24
N LEU A 76 25.93 -3.31 29.78
CA LEU A 76 26.90 -4.00 30.62
C LEU A 76 28.05 -3.09 31.08
N GLU A 77 28.52 -2.18 30.23
CA GLU A 77 29.52 -1.16 30.58
C GLU A 77 28.98 -0.21 31.66
N HIS A 78 27.74 0.26 31.53
CA HIS A 78 27.09 1.10 32.54
C HIS A 78 26.91 0.36 33.88
N VAL A 79 26.50 -0.92 33.84
CA VAL A 79 26.44 -1.80 35.02
C VAL A 79 27.81 -1.97 35.66
N GLN A 80 28.87 -2.13 34.85
CA GLN A 80 30.23 -2.27 35.35
C GLN A 80 30.71 -0.98 36.04
N ILE A 81 30.49 0.20 35.44
CA ILE A 81 30.82 1.50 36.04
C ILE A 81 30.10 1.67 37.39
N ALA A 82 28.83 1.30 37.47
CA ALA A 82 28.06 1.36 38.71
C ALA A 82 28.67 0.49 39.83
N ASN A 83 29.23 -0.68 39.47
CA ASN A 83 29.85 -1.62 40.41
C ASN A 83 31.31 -1.27 40.77
N GLN A 84 32.04 -0.50 39.97
CA GLN A 84 33.45 -0.16 40.19
C GLN A 84 33.67 0.76 41.40
N SER A 85 34.86 0.69 42.03
CA SER A 85 35.21 1.60 43.13
C SER A 85 35.25 3.06 42.66
N ALA A 86 34.64 3.97 43.44
CA ALA A 86 34.62 5.41 43.11
C ALA A 86 36.03 6.04 43.03
N THR A 87 37.04 5.42 43.64
CA THR A 87 38.43 5.91 43.60
C THR A 87 39.06 5.88 42.21
N VAL A 88 38.57 5.03 41.30
CA VAL A 88 39.13 4.82 39.95
C VAL A 88 38.32 5.58 38.88
N LEU A 89 37.21 6.20 39.26
CA LEU A 89 36.30 6.88 38.35
C LEU A 89 36.62 8.36 38.21
N SER A 90 36.41 8.90 37.00
CA SER A 90 36.39 10.34 36.74
C SER A 90 35.23 11.03 37.48
N ALA A 91 35.23 12.37 37.52
CA ALA A 91 34.16 13.13 38.16
C ALA A 91 32.78 12.83 37.54
N ASP A 92 32.69 12.78 36.22
CA ASP A 92 31.45 12.50 35.49
C ASP A 92 30.96 11.07 35.72
N GLN A 93 31.88 10.10 35.69
CA GLN A 93 31.55 8.70 35.98
C GLN A 93 31.10 8.49 37.43
N LYS A 94 31.57 9.29 38.39
CA LYS A 94 31.07 9.26 39.77
C LYS A 94 29.63 9.74 39.87
N ALA A 95 29.29 10.82 39.16
CA ALA A 95 27.93 11.34 39.10
C ALA A 95 26.99 10.32 38.44
N PHE A 96 27.38 9.78 37.28
CA PHE A 96 26.65 8.72 36.58
C PHE A 96 26.45 7.49 37.46
N LYS A 97 27.54 6.98 38.07
CA LYS A 97 27.47 5.83 38.99
C LYS A 97 26.42 6.05 40.08
N LYS A 98 26.38 7.24 40.68
CA LYS A 98 25.44 7.55 41.77
C LYS A 98 24.00 7.42 41.28
N SER A 99 23.65 8.10 40.19
CA SER A 99 22.30 8.07 39.60
C SER A 99 21.93 6.65 39.15
N TYR A 100 22.75 6.03 38.31
CA TYR A 100 22.49 4.69 37.75
C TYR A 100 22.36 3.60 38.83
N THR A 101 23.12 3.68 39.93
CA THR A 101 22.99 2.73 41.05
C THR A 101 21.66 2.90 41.80
N VAL A 102 21.19 4.14 41.97
CA VAL A 102 19.89 4.43 42.59
C VAL A 102 18.77 3.90 41.69
N GLY A 103 18.79 4.25 40.41
CA GLY A 103 17.81 3.79 39.43
C GLY A 103 17.73 2.27 39.32
N ARG A 104 18.88 1.59 39.31
CA ARG A 104 18.93 0.12 39.29
C ARG A 104 18.29 -0.52 40.52
N ARG A 105 18.63 -0.02 41.72
CA ARG A 105 18.04 -0.54 42.97
C ARG A 105 16.53 -0.33 43.00
N GLU A 106 16.07 0.80 42.49
CA GLU A 106 14.65 1.08 42.38
C GLU A 106 13.97 0.09 41.44
N LEU A 107 14.49 -0.13 40.23
CA LEU A 107 13.93 -1.11 39.29
C LEU A 107 13.98 -2.54 39.81
N GLU A 108 15.11 -2.97 40.38
CA GLU A 108 15.25 -4.31 40.98
C GLU A 108 14.25 -4.52 42.13
N HIS A 109 13.97 -3.47 42.92
CA HIS A 109 12.93 -3.51 43.94
C HIS A 109 11.52 -3.62 43.33
N GLU A 110 11.21 -2.84 42.30
CA GLU A 110 9.91 -2.87 41.62
C GLU A 110 9.66 -4.21 40.91
N PHE A 111 10.68 -4.83 40.30
CA PHE A 111 10.58 -6.16 39.70
C PHE A 111 10.34 -7.28 40.72
N GLY A 112 10.71 -7.07 41.98
CA GLY A 112 10.45 -8.01 43.07
C GLY A 112 9.03 -7.93 43.65
N LYS A 113 8.23 -6.95 43.25
CA LYS A 113 6.85 -6.80 43.73
C LYS A 113 5.90 -7.72 42.97
N THR A 114 4.82 -8.12 43.63
CA THR A 114 3.71 -8.88 43.03
C THR A 114 2.44 -8.03 42.87
N MET A 115 2.35 -6.90 43.56
CA MET A 115 1.24 -5.92 43.48
C MET A 115 1.75 -4.50 43.77
N ARG A 116 0.95 -3.48 43.42
CA ARG A 116 1.24 -2.04 43.66
C ARG A 116 2.56 -1.58 43.03
N TYR A 117 2.69 -1.86 41.74
CA TYR A 117 3.78 -1.36 40.91
C TYR A 117 3.71 0.17 40.81
N LYS A 118 4.88 0.80 40.66
CA LYS A 118 4.94 2.18 40.19
C LYS A 118 4.38 2.33 38.78
N SER A 119 3.93 3.54 38.44
CA SER A 119 3.47 3.83 37.09
C SER A 119 4.66 3.79 36.11
N ILE A 120 4.39 3.56 34.82
CA ILE A 120 5.43 3.63 33.78
C ILE A 120 6.11 5.00 33.79
N ARG A 121 5.34 6.07 34.05
CA ARG A 121 5.85 7.44 34.16
C ARG A 121 6.88 7.60 35.26
N ASP A 122 6.61 7.04 36.44
CA ASP A 122 7.57 7.11 37.56
C ASP A 122 8.82 6.28 37.28
N LEU A 123 8.69 5.14 36.59
CA LEU A 123 9.82 4.28 36.22
C LEU A 123 10.65 4.83 35.07
N ALA A 124 10.03 5.61 34.18
CA ALA A 124 10.68 6.25 33.05
C ALA A 124 11.30 7.62 33.41
N ALA A 125 10.97 8.16 34.59
CA ALA A 125 11.49 9.42 35.09
C ALA A 125 12.71 9.22 36.00
N GLY A 126 13.48 10.30 36.19
CA GLY A 126 14.59 10.33 37.13
C GLY A 126 15.67 9.27 36.89
N ASP A 127 16.25 8.76 37.98
CA ASP A 127 17.39 7.84 37.95
C ASP A 127 17.04 6.46 37.35
N SER A 128 15.81 5.95 37.60
CA SER A 128 15.35 4.66 37.05
C SER A 128 15.14 4.74 35.54
N GLY A 129 14.70 5.89 35.02
CA GLY A 129 14.49 6.13 33.60
C GLY A 129 15.75 5.99 32.74
N GLU A 130 16.94 6.34 33.26
CA GLU A 130 18.21 6.09 32.55
C GLU A 130 18.44 4.60 32.31
N VAL A 131 18.19 3.77 33.33
CA VAL A 131 18.37 2.33 33.25
C VAL A 131 17.33 1.68 32.32
N VAL A 132 16.07 2.14 32.35
CA VAL A 132 15.02 1.64 31.45
C VAL A 132 15.39 1.92 29.99
N ARG A 133 15.89 3.12 29.68
CA ARG A 133 16.29 3.50 28.31
C ARG A 133 17.47 2.67 27.80
N ASP A 134 18.41 2.29 28.66
CA ASP A 134 19.49 1.37 28.27
C ASP A 134 18.99 -0.05 27.99
N LEU A 135 18.00 -0.52 28.75
CA LEU A 135 17.40 -1.84 28.56
C LEU A 135 16.51 -1.89 27.31
N LYS A 136 15.76 -0.82 27.07
CA LYS A 136 14.76 -0.67 26.01
C LYS A 136 14.97 0.67 25.31
N PRO A 137 15.85 0.72 24.28
CA PRO A 137 16.18 1.97 23.61
C PRO A 137 15.15 2.41 22.56
N ILE A 138 14.19 1.54 22.21
CA ILE A 138 13.13 1.81 21.22
C ILE A 138 11.79 1.64 21.91
N TRP A 139 10.92 2.65 21.76
CA TRP A 139 9.59 2.71 22.34
C TRP A 139 8.59 2.91 21.21
N LEU A 140 7.56 2.06 21.15
CA LEU A 140 6.49 2.13 20.16
C LEU A 140 5.20 2.42 20.91
N MET A 141 4.64 3.61 20.71
CA MET A 141 3.52 4.14 21.49
C MET A 141 2.69 5.12 20.64
N SER A 142 1.39 5.21 20.89
CA SER A 142 0.58 6.29 20.32
C SER A 142 0.95 7.64 20.96
N PRO A 143 0.74 8.79 20.27
CA PRO A 143 1.06 10.11 20.82
C PRO A 143 0.39 10.41 22.17
N LEU A 144 -0.87 10.00 22.35
CA LEU A 144 -1.59 10.10 23.63
C LEU A 144 -0.92 9.26 24.72
N SER A 145 -0.55 8.02 24.41
CA SER A 145 0.16 7.14 25.35
C SER A 145 1.49 7.75 25.78
N VAL A 146 2.22 8.39 24.87
CA VAL A 146 3.49 9.10 25.18
C VAL A 146 3.24 10.22 26.18
N SER A 147 2.18 11.02 25.99
CA SER A 147 1.79 12.08 26.90
C SER A 147 1.41 11.56 28.29
N ASP A 148 0.66 10.46 28.35
CA ASP A 148 0.18 9.88 29.60
C ASP A 148 1.24 9.13 30.40
N THR A 149 2.19 8.50 29.71
CA THR A 149 3.12 7.55 30.36
C THR A 149 4.55 8.04 30.49
N LEU A 150 4.97 9.08 29.76
CA LEU A 150 6.37 9.54 29.81
C LEU A 150 6.49 10.92 30.43
N PRO A 151 7.58 11.20 31.17
CA PRO A 151 7.86 12.54 31.67
C PRO A 151 8.05 13.53 30.51
N LEU A 152 7.74 14.81 30.75
CA LEU A 152 7.88 15.88 29.77
C LEU A 152 9.28 16.52 29.86
N ASP A 153 10.31 15.69 29.66
CA ASP A 153 11.71 16.11 29.72
C ASP A 153 12.29 16.30 28.31
N THR A 154 12.97 17.42 28.08
CA THR A 154 13.70 17.66 26.82
C THR A 154 14.87 16.70 26.69
N GLY A 155 15.02 16.04 25.53
CA GLY A 155 16.10 15.11 25.28
C GLY A 155 15.91 13.75 25.97
N LEU A 156 14.67 13.38 26.27
CA LEU A 156 14.35 12.01 26.70
C LEU A 156 14.72 11.00 25.61
N PHE A 157 14.52 11.38 24.34
CA PHE A 157 14.87 10.63 23.14
C PHE A 157 15.79 11.43 22.23
N ASP A 158 16.62 10.74 21.45
CA ASP A 158 17.43 11.37 20.41
C ASP A 158 16.56 11.73 19.18
N VAL A 159 15.65 10.82 18.81
CA VAL A 159 14.79 10.90 17.64
C VAL A 159 13.36 10.46 17.99
N VAL A 160 12.37 11.18 17.48
CA VAL A 160 10.97 10.74 17.44
C VAL A 160 10.56 10.58 15.97
N ILE A 161 9.96 9.43 15.66
CA ILE A 161 9.44 9.12 14.33
C ILE A 161 7.93 9.03 14.43
N PHE A 162 7.23 9.87 13.68
CA PHE A 162 5.79 9.79 13.48
C PHE A 162 5.55 9.03 12.19
N ASP A 163 4.91 7.88 12.28
CA ASP A 163 4.38 7.15 11.14
C ASP A 163 2.87 7.44 11.01
N GLU A 164 2.32 7.30 9.80
CA GLU A 164 0.92 7.64 9.50
C GLU A 164 0.51 9.04 10.00
N ALA A 165 1.43 10.01 9.93
CA ALA A 165 1.28 11.34 10.52
C ALA A 165 0.14 12.18 9.91
N SER A 166 -0.48 11.71 8.82
CA SER A 166 -1.70 12.32 8.27
C SER A 166 -2.90 12.15 9.21
N GLN A 167 -2.88 11.13 10.06
CA GLN A 167 -3.93 10.83 11.05
C GLN A 167 -3.65 11.42 12.43
N ILE A 168 -2.53 12.11 12.62
CA ILE A 168 -2.13 12.63 13.93
C ILE A 168 -2.50 14.12 14.02
N PRO A 169 -3.34 14.53 14.99
CA PRO A 169 -3.56 15.94 15.30
C PRO A 169 -2.27 16.62 15.76
N VAL A 170 -2.12 17.92 15.49
CA VAL A 170 -0.90 18.66 15.84
C VAL A 170 -0.70 18.69 17.35
N GLU A 171 -1.77 18.93 18.10
CA GLU A 171 -1.80 18.97 19.56
C GLU A 171 -1.32 17.67 20.22
N ASP A 172 -1.58 16.53 19.58
CA ASP A 172 -1.14 15.21 20.04
C ASP A 172 0.34 14.96 19.70
N ALA A 173 0.80 15.47 18.56
CA ALA A 173 2.19 15.32 18.12
C ALA A 173 3.17 16.20 18.91
N VAL A 174 2.79 17.42 19.28
CA VAL A 174 3.69 18.40 19.91
C VAL A 174 4.36 17.86 21.19
N PRO A 175 3.65 17.22 22.15
CA PRO A 175 4.29 16.67 23.34
C PRO A 175 5.33 15.59 23.02
N ALA A 176 5.06 14.72 22.05
CA ALA A 176 6.01 13.70 21.63
C ALA A 176 7.23 14.35 20.95
N ALA A 177 7.03 15.31 20.07
CA ALA A 177 8.09 16.05 19.39
C ALA A 177 9.01 16.82 20.39
N TYR A 178 8.44 17.40 21.44
CA TYR A 178 9.19 18.14 22.48
C TYR A 178 10.25 17.29 23.21
N ARG A 179 10.07 15.97 23.25
CA ARG A 179 10.96 15.04 23.95
C ARG A 179 12.23 14.68 23.17
N ALA A 180 12.36 15.12 21.90
CA ALA A 180 13.50 14.79 21.04
C ALA A 180 14.14 15.99 20.36
N GLN A 181 15.40 15.82 19.95
CA GLN A 181 16.13 16.83 19.17
C GLN A 181 15.87 16.71 17.67
N GLN A 182 15.53 15.51 17.21
CA GLN A 182 15.21 15.24 15.81
C GLN A 182 13.79 14.64 15.71
N VAL A 183 13.03 15.13 14.74
CA VAL A 183 11.69 14.64 14.41
C VAL A 183 11.68 14.19 12.96
N ILE A 184 11.19 12.98 12.71
CA ILE A 184 10.95 12.44 11.38
C ILE A 184 9.44 12.22 11.25
N VAL A 185 8.87 12.73 10.16
CA VAL A 185 7.42 12.68 9.90
C VAL A 185 7.20 11.92 8.61
N VAL A 186 6.46 10.81 8.69
CA VAL A 186 6.14 9.91 7.59
C VAL A 186 4.62 9.79 7.52
N GLY A 187 4.07 9.83 6.31
CA GLY A 187 2.64 9.69 6.08
C GLY A 187 2.27 10.11 4.66
N ASP A 188 0.96 10.12 4.38
CA ASP A 188 0.41 10.43 3.07
C ASP A 188 -0.74 11.44 3.17
N GLU A 189 -0.55 12.64 2.59
CA GLU A 189 -1.56 13.72 2.62
C GLU A 189 -2.87 13.37 1.89
N MET A 190 -2.81 12.35 1.01
CA MET A 190 -3.93 11.87 0.21
C MET A 190 -4.70 10.71 0.86
N GLN A 191 -4.34 10.31 2.09
CA GLN A 191 -5.07 9.33 2.91
C GLN A 191 -5.91 10.02 4.00
N LEU A 192 -6.47 9.26 4.94
CA LEU A 192 -7.41 9.78 5.93
C LEU A 192 -6.77 10.89 6.80
N PRO A 193 -7.51 11.98 7.08
CA PRO A 193 -7.15 12.97 8.08
C PRO A 193 -7.39 12.41 9.50
N PRO A 194 -7.00 13.15 10.57
CA PRO A 194 -7.18 12.72 11.95
C PRO A 194 -8.65 12.57 12.34
N THR A 195 -8.93 11.58 13.19
CA THR A 195 -10.22 11.40 13.90
C THR A 195 -10.14 12.08 15.28
N SER A 196 -11.18 12.80 15.68
CA SER A 196 -11.30 13.50 16.96
C SER A 196 -12.39 12.86 17.85
N PHE A 197 -12.00 12.14 18.90
CA PHE A 197 -12.95 11.50 19.81
C PHE A 197 -13.74 12.47 20.73
N PHE A 198 -13.33 13.75 20.85
CA PHE A 198 -13.89 14.67 21.86
C PHE A 198 -14.04 16.14 21.43
N ALA A 199 -14.11 16.45 20.13
CA ALA A 199 -14.32 17.84 19.69
C ALA A 199 -15.74 18.30 20.05
N SER A 200 -15.84 19.26 20.97
CA SER A 200 -17.09 19.87 21.39
C SER A 200 -17.55 20.88 20.34
N SER A 201 -18.49 20.46 19.48
CA SER A 201 -19.51 21.28 18.82
C SER A 201 -19.09 22.71 18.45
N GLY A 202 -18.06 22.85 17.61
CA GLY A 202 -17.65 24.13 17.02
C GLY A 202 -17.82 24.09 15.50
N ASP A 203 -18.88 24.72 14.99
CA ASP A 203 -19.34 24.71 13.59
C ASP A 203 -19.67 23.32 13.01
N ALA A 204 -20.98 23.02 12.96
CA ALA A 204 -21.54 21.73 12.58
C ALA A 204 -21.38 21.35 11.08
N ASP A 205 -20.69 22.16 10.28
CA ASP A 205 -20.51 21.92 8.84
C ASP A 205 -19.18 21.16 8.52
N ASP A 206 -18.21 21.11 9.44
CA ASP A 206 -16.89 20.45 9.22
C ASP A 206 -16.58 19.27 10.19
N GLU A 207 -17.48 18.96 11.13
CA GLU A 207 -17.39 17.81 12.05
C GLU A 207 -18.25 16.63 11.56
N LEU A 208 -17.68 15.43 11.49
CA LEU A 208 -18.38 14.22 11.07
C LEU A 208 -18.46 13.21 12.21
N THR A 209 -19.66 12.89 12.70
CA THR A 209 -19.83 11.77 13.65
C THR A 209 -19.75 10.42 12.92
N VAL A 210 -18.76 9.64 13.31
CA VAL A 210 -18.45 8.26 12.94
C VAL A 210 -18.74 7.38 14.15
N GLU A 211 -19.17 6.13 13.98
CA GLU A 211 -19.23 5.15 15.07
C GLU A 211 -17.99 4.25 14.98
N GLU A 212 -17.14 4.29 15.99
CA GLU A 212 -15.95 3.43 16.12
C GLU A 212 -16.14 2.57 17.38
N ASP A 213 -16.15 1.24 17.23
CA ASP A 213 -16.45 0.28 18.31
C ASP A 213 -17.76 0.56 19.09
N GLY A 214 -18.75 1.17 18.42
CA GLY A 214 -20.04 1.55 19.01
C GLY A 214 -20.04 2.88 19.76
N GLU A 215 -18.95 3.64 19.72
CA GLU A 215 -18.85 5.00 20.26
C GLU A 215 -18.84 6.04 19.13
N ALA A 216 -19.57 7.15 19.30
CA ALA A 216 -19.60 8.22 18.31
C ALA A 216 -18.33 9.10 18.38
N VAL A 217 -17.44 8.96 17.39
CA VAL A 217 -16.19 9.70 17.18
C VAL A 217 -16.40 10.80 16.16
N SER A 218 -15.99 12.04 16.44
CA SER A 218 -16.02 13.08 15.39
C SER A 218 -14.78 12.97 14.50
N VAL A 219 -14.85 13.30 13.21
CA VAL A 219 -13.67 13.40 12.33
C VAL A 219 -13.64 14.79 11.75
N LEU A 220 -12.58 15.53 12.05
CA LEU A 220 -12.38 16.91 11.58
C LEU A 220 -11.66 16.89 10.24
N MET A 221 -12.41 17.07 9.15
CA MET A 221 -11.86 17.06 7.78
C MET A 221 -10.94 18.25 7.49
N ASP A 222 -11.09 19.34 8.25
CA ASP A 222 -10.28 20.57 8.16
C ASP A 222 -9.23 20.71 9.27
N ALA A 223 -9.06 19.69 10.12
CA ALA A 223 -7.91 19.65 11.01
C ALA A 223 -6.65 19.49 10.15
N ASP A 224 -5.84 20.55 10.08
CA ASP A 224 -4.51 20.46 9.50
C ASP A 224 -3.72 19.41 10.31
N SER A 225 -3.54 18.23 9.74
CA SER A 225 -2.78 17.15 10.36
C SER A 225 -1.33 17.58 10.61
N PHE A 226 -0.67 16.88 11.54
CA PHE A 226 0.74 17.12 11.81
C PHE A 226 1.59 16.99 10.53
N LEU A 227 1.29 16.01 9.68
CA LEU A 227 1.92 15.86 8.37
C LEU A 227 1.72 17.10 7.49
N THR A 228 0.48 17.59 7.36
CA THR A 228 0.15 18.73 6.49
C THR A 228 0.89 19.99 6.94
N GLN A 229 0.96 20.24 8.25
CA GLN A 229 1.74 21.37 8.79
C GLN A 229 3.23 21.21 8.54
N CYS A 230 3.78 20.01 8.73
CA CYS A 230 5.19 19.74 8.43
C CYS A 230 5.50 19.90 6.95
N ALA A 231 4.71 19.33 6.05
CA ALA A 231 4.94 19.37 4.61
C ALA A 231 4.90 20.79 4.03
N ARG A 232 4.08 21.69 4.59
CA ARG A 232 4.03 23.11 4.19
C ARG A 232 5.26 23.90 4.62
N ASN A 233 5.87 23.54 5.76
CA ASN A 233 6.89 24.36 6.42
C ASN A 233 8.30 23.74 6.39
N LEU A 234 8.43 22.45 6.07
CA LEU A 234 9.66 21.68 6.12
C LEU A 234 9.96 21.02 4.77
N PRO A 235 11.23 20.70 4.47
CA PRO A 235 11.58 19.92 3.29
C PRO A 235 10.90 18.54 3.33
N SER A 236 10.20 18.19 2.25
CA SER A 236 9.56 16.88 2.07
C SER A 236 10.21 16.11 0.92
N THR A 237 10.15 14.77 0.99
CA THR A 237 10.63 13.87 -0.07
C THR A 237 9.54 12.87 -0.39
N LEU A 238 9.09 12.85 -1.66
CA LEU A 238 8.11 11.88 -2.14
C LEU A 238 8.79 10.53 -2.40
N LEU A 239 8.27 9.47 -1.78
CA LEU A 239 8.62 8.09 -2.12
C LEU A 239 7.80 7.66 -3.33
N ALA A 240 8.35 7.85 -4.53
CA ALA A 240 7.58 7.73 -5.77
C ALA A 240 7.33 6.30 -6.25
N TRP A 241 8.06 5.28 -5.77
CA TRP A 241 7.88 3.91 -6.26
C TRP A 241 6.78 3.17 -5.52
N HIS A 242 5.83 2.62 -6.28
CA HIS A 242 4.76 1.76 -5.77
C HIS A 242 5.12 0.28 -5.96
N TYR A 243 5.18 -0.47 -4.86
CA TYR A 243 5.54 -1.89 -4.85
C TYR A 243 4.42 -2.84 -4.43
N ARG A 244 3.31 -2.31 -3.90
CA ARG A 244 2.21 -3.13 -3.35
C ARG A 244 1.44 -3.87 -4.44
N SER A 245 1.01 -3.13 -5.46
CA SER A 245 0.13 -3.68 -6.49
C SER A 245 0.94 -4.44 -7.52
N ARG A 246 0.58 -5.71 -7.71
CA ARG A 246 1.17 -6.59 -8.71
C ARG A 246 0.84 -6.15 -10.13
N TYR A 247 -0.30 -5.49 -10.31
CA TYR A 247 -0.76 -4.94 -11.57
C TYR A 247 -0.89 -3.42 -11.51
N GLU A 248 -0.46 -2.73 -12.57
CA GLU A 248 -0.51 -1.27 -12.68
C GLU A 248 -1.95 -0.75 -12.62
N SER A 249 -2.90 -1.52 -13.18
CA SER A 249 -4.31 -1.14 -13.23
C SER A 249 -4.94 -0.94 -11.85
N LEU A 250 -4.42 -1.60 -10.80
CA LEU A 250 -4.92 -1.48 -9.43
C LEU A 250 -4.63 -0.11 -8.82
N ILE A 251 -3.47 0.48 -9.14
CA ILE A 251 -3.04 1.77 -8.57
C ILE A 251 -3.22 2.95 -9.55
N SER A 252 -3.38 2.68 -10.85
CA SER A 252 -3.37 3.73 -11.89
C SER A 252 -4.47 4.77 -11.71
N PHE A 253 -5.65 4.38 -11.19
CA PHE A 253 -6.69 5.33 -10.82
C PHE A 253 -6.23 6.26 -9.70
N SER A 254 -5.78 5.69 -8.57
CA SER A 254 -5.31 6.49 -7.44
C SER A 254 -4.13 7.39 -7.82
N ASN A 255 -3.16 6.86 -8.58
CA ASN A 255 -2.02 7.61 -9.10
C ASN A 255 -2.47 8.82 -9.93
N ALA A 256 -3.44 8.64 -10.84
CA ALA A 256 -3.96 9.73 -11.66
C ALA A 256 -4.80 10.74 -10.87
N ALA A 257 -5.71 10.26 -10.00
CA ALA A 257 -6.63 11.10 -9.24
C ALA A 257 -5.90 11.92 -8.15
N PHE A 258 -5.08 11.26 -7.34
CA PHE A 258 -4.56 11.83 -6.08
C PHE A 258 -3.08 12.24 -6.15
N TYR A 259 -2.26 11.48 -6.88
CA TYR A 259 -0.81 11.70 -6.95
C TYR A 259 -0.32 12.35 -8.26
N GLY A 260 -1.23 12.82 -9.12
CA GLY A 260 -0.88 13.53 -10.36
C GLY A 260 -0.08 12.70 -11.38
N GLY A 261 -0.05 11.37 -11.25
CA GLY A 261 0.76 10.48 -12.09
C GLY A 261 2.26 10.52 -11.75
N GLU A 262 2.62 10.91 -10.52
CA GLU A 262 4.02 10.97 -10.08
C GLU A 262 4.54 9.63 -9.54
N LEU A 263 3.65 8.68 -9.22
CA LEU A 263 4.09 7.36 -8.77
C LEU A 263 4.60 6.52 -9.94
N TYR A 264 5.75 5.89 -9.75
CA TYR A 264 6.33 4.88 -10.63
C TYR A 264 5.75 3.50 -10.30
N THR A 265 5.34 2.79 -11.33
CA THR A 265 4.84 1.41 -11.27
C THR A 265 5.70 0.51 -12.12
N ILE A 266 5.72 -0.77 -11.78
CA ILE A 266 6.38 -1.79 -12.59
C ILE A 266 5.41 -2.21 -13.70
N PRO A 267 5.80 -2.20 -14.99
CA PRO A 267 4.93 -2.56 -16.09
C PRO A 267 4.29 -3.95 -15.97
N ASP A 268 3.02 -4.03 -16.38
CA ASP A 268 2.26 -5.27 -16.32
C ASP A 268 2.88 -6.38 -17.19
N ARG A 269 3.01 -7.57 -16.60
CA ARG A 269 3.42 -8.77 -17.35
C ARG A 269 2.27 -9.40 -18.12
N GLN A 270 1.03 -9.22 -17.71
CA GLN A 270 -0.12 -9.83 -18.36
C GLN A 270 -0.81 -8.78 -19.24
N LEU A 271 -1.17 -9.15 -20.46
CA LEU A 271 -2.00 -8.32 -21.33
C LEU A 271 -3.40 -8.19 -20.74
N ALA A 272 -4.01 -7.03 -20.97
CA ALA A 272 -5.41 -6.85 -20.66
C ALA A 272 -6.25 -7.84 -21.49
N ILE A 273 -7.20 -8.50 -20.84
CA ILE A 273 -8.29 -9.19 -21.54
C ILE A 273 -9.08 -8.11 -22.29
N THR A 274 -9.49 -8.37 -23.52
CA THR A 274 -10.27 -7.44 -24.36
C THR A 274 -11.66 -8.00 -24.67
N ASP A 275 -12.62 -7.12 -24.91
CA ASP A 275 -13.95 -7.44 -25.41
C ASP A 275 -14.67 -8.55 -24.62
N SER A 276 -14.72 -8.38 -23.30
CA SER A 276 -15.42 -9.30 -22.38
C SER A 276 -16.82 -8.81 -22.04
N ASP A 277 -17.73 -9.77 -21.85
CA ASP A 277 -19.08 -9.49 -21.38
C ASP A 277 -19.08 -8.95 -19.94
N ASP A 278 -20.17 -8.24 -19.59
CA ASP A 278 -20.42 -7.80 -18.22
C ASP A 278 -20.63 -9.00 -17.30
N PHE A 279 -19.97 -8.98 -16.13
CA PHE A 279 -20.36 -9.89 -15.06
C PHE A 279 -21.64 -9.38 -14.40
N VAL A 280 -22.68 -10.20 -14.46
CA VAL A 280 -24.00 -9.88 -13.90
C VAL A 280 -24.47 -11.07 -13.08
N VAL A 281 -24.92 -10.80 -11.86
CA VAL A 281 -25.51 -11.81 -10.97
C VAL A 281 -26.94 -11.40 -10.65
N ALA A 282 -27.88 -12.26 -11.04
CA ALA A 282 -29.30 -12.11 -10.72
C ALA A 282 -29.64 -12.70 -9.34
N THR A 283 -28.93 -13.74 -8.92
CA THR A 283 -29.13 -14.45 -7.65
C THR A 283 -27.79 -14.75 -6.98
N PRO A 284 -27.63 -14.52 -5.66
CA PRO A 284 -26.35 -14.69 -4.96
C PRO A 284 -25.67 -16.05 -5.15
N GLU A 285 -26.45 -17.11 -5.36
CA GLU A 285 -26.00 -18.50 -5.51
C GLU A 285 -25.00 -18.69 -6.66
N ASP A 286 -25.10 -17.87 -7.71
CA ASP A 286 -24.24 -17.97 -8.90
C ASP A 286 -22.86 -17.35 -8.68
N ALA A 287 -22.73 -16.43 -7.70
CA ALA A 287 -21.55 -15.60 -7.55
C ALA A 287 -20.27 -16.40 -7.31
N GLY A 288 -20.33 -17.45 -6.47
CA GLY A 288 -19.15 -18.26 -6.14
C GLY A 288 -18.53 -18.96 -7.35
N GLN A 289 -19.31 -19.27 -8.39
CA GLN A 289 -18.83 -19.94 -9.60
C GLN A 289 -18.05 -19.00 -10.52
N LEU A 290 -18.25 -17.69 -10.38
CA LEU A 290 -17.59 -16.67 -11.20
C LEU A 290 -16.15 -16.37 -10.74
N VAL A 291 -15.74 -16.86 -9.56
CA VAL A 291 -14.41 -16.56 -8.97
C VAL A 291 -13.24 -16.77 -9.95
N PRO A 292 -13.12 -17.89 -10.69
CA PRO A 292 -12.03 -18.08 -11.64
C PRO A 292 -11.99 -17.00 -12.74
N GLU A 293 -13.15 -16.59 -13.25
CA GLU A 293 -13.26 -15.56 -14.28
C GLU A 293 -13.01 -14.16 -13.71
N LEU A 294 -13.50 -13.87 -12.50
CA LEU A 294 -13.27 -12.60 -11.80
C LEU A 294 -11.77 -12.41 -11.48
N LEU A 295 -11.05 -13.47 -11.17
CA LEU A 295 -9.60 -13.43 -10.91
C LEU A 295 -8.74 -13.56 -12.17
N SER A 296 -9.33 -13.75 -13.35
CA SER A 296 -8.59 -13.74 -14.62
C SER A 296 -8.01 -12.37 -14.96
N ARG A 297 -8.53 -11.32 -14.32
CA ARG A 297 -8.16 -9.91 -14.50
C ARG A 297 -7.89 -9.23 -13.15
N PRO A 298 -7.09 -8.15 -13.13
CA PRO A 298 -6.74 -7.46 -11.89
C PRO A 298 -7.92 -6.72 -11.26
N VAL A 299 -8.82 -6.13 -12.05
CA VAL A 299 -10.01 -5.42 -11.57
C VAL A 299 -11.24 -5.98 -12.28
N SER A 300 -12.20 -6.45 -11.50
CA SER A 300 -13.47 -7.00 -11.97
C SER A 300 -14.63 -6.20 -11.40
N TYR A 301 -15.65 -5.99 -12.23
CA TYR A 301 -16.89 -5.32 -11.85
C TYR A 301 -18.06 -6.30 -11.95
N LEU A 302 -18.63 -6.66 -10.81
CA LEU A 302 -19.75 -7.57 -10.68
C LEU A 302 -21.03 -6.80 -10.40
N ARG A 303 -21.93 -6.76 -11.38
CA ARG A 303 -23.22 -6.08 -11.25
C ARG A 303 -24.26 -6.99 -10.59
N CYS A 304 -24.86 -6.53 -9.49
CA CYS A 304 -25.97 -7.20 -8.83
C CYS A 304 -27.32 -6.69 -9.38
N GLU A 305 -28.17 -7.59 -9.85
CA GLU A 305 -29.57 -7.26 -10.19
C GLU A 305 -30.48 -7.48 -8.99
N ASN A 306 -31.67 -6.87 -9.00
CA ASN A 306 -32.68 -7.02 -7.94
C ASN A 306 -32.11 -6.82 -6.52
N SER A 307 -31.31 -5.78 -6.37
CA SER A 307 -30.51 -5.53 -5.18
C SER A 307 -30.87 -4.16 -4.60
N PRO A 308 -31.96 -4.08 -3.83
CA PRO A 308 -32.44 -2.84 -3.26
C PRO A 308 -31.51 -2.34 -2.15
N TYR A 309 -31.34 -1.03 -2.09
CA TYR A 309 -30.66 -0.34 -1.00
C TYR A 309 -31.68 0.14 0.03
N GLU A 310 -31.60 -0.38 1.26
CA GLU A 310 -32.51 -0.07 2.36
C GLU A 310 -31.73 0.05 3.66
N ASP A 311 -32.09 1.04 4.50
CA ASP A 311 -31.48 1.26 5.82
C ASP A 311 -29.94 1.27 5.85
N ARG A 312 -29.35 1.87 4.81
CA ARG A 312 -27.89 1.98 4.58
C ARG A 312 -27.19 0.65 4.27
N ARG A 313 -27.96 -0.36 3.88
CA ARG A 313 -27.51 -1.72 3.60
C ARG A 313 -28.00 -2.20 2.24
N ASN A 314 -27.36 -3.26 1.78
CA ASN A 314 -27.71 -3.99 0.59
C ASN A 314 -27.47 -5.48 0.84
N ALA A 315 -28.53 -6.17 1.25
CA ALA A 315 -28.50 -7.58 1.60
C ALA A 315 -28.11 -8.48 0.41
N THR A 316 -28.52 -8.11 -0.81
CA THR A 316 -28.16 -8.87 -2.02
C THR A 316 -26.67 -8.79 -2.30
N GLU A 317 -26.07 -7.59 -2.22
CA GLU A 317 -24.61 -7.45 -2.36
C GLU A 317 -23.87 -8.21 -1.25
N ALA A 318 -24.34 -8.14 0.00
CA ALA A 318 -23.74 -8.85 1.13
C ALA A 318 -23.76 -10.37 0.94
N ALA A 319 -24.89 -10.93 0.49
CA ALA A 319 -25.01 -12.34 0.17
C ALA A 319 -24.10 -12.75 -1.01
N VAL A 320 -24.00 -11.91 -2.06
CA VAL A 320 -23.07 -12.13 -3.18
C VAL A 320 -21.62 -12.17 -2.68
N VAL A 321 -21.22 -11.22 -1.84
CA VAL A 321 -19.88 -11.18 -1.24
C VAL A 321 -19.60 -12.44 -0.42
N ALA A 322 -20.53 -12.89 0.43
CA ALA A 322 -20.37 -14.12 1.20
C ALA A 322 -20.18 -15.36 0.29
N ARG A 323 -20.93 -15.43 -0.82
CA ARG A 323 -20.81 -16.50 -1.83
C ARG A 323 -19.49 -16.44 -2.60
N LEU A 324 -18.96 -15.25 -2.86
CA LEU A 324 -17.62 -15.06 -3.43
C LEU A 324 -16.53 -15.52 -2.47
N VAL A 325 -16.60 -15.15 -1.18
CA VAL A 325 -15.67 -15.63 -0.15
C VAL A 325 -15.68 -17.15 -0.11
N ARG A 326 -16.85 -17.78 -0.10
CA ARG A 326 -16.97 -19.24 -0.18
C ARG A 326 -16.29 -19.81 -1.43
N GLY A 327 -16.54 -19.23 -2.60
CA GLY A 327 -15.90 -19.65 -3.86
C GLY A 327 -14.36 -19.54 -3.82
N LEU A 328 -13.83 -18.47 -3.21
CA LEU A 328 -12.40 -18.26 -3.03
C LEU A 328 -11.77 -19.31 -2.10
N LEU A 329 -12.42 -19.61 -0.97
CA LEU A 329 -11.94 -20.61 -0.01
C LEU A 329 -11.99 -22.03 -0.56
N ILE A 330 -12.98 -22.35 -1.40
CA ILE A 330 -13.07 -23.64 -2.11
C ILE A 330 -11.99 -23.74 -3.21
N SER A 331 -11.66 -22.63 -3.87
CA SER A 331 -10.67 -22.62 -4.94
C SER A 331 -9.21 -22.74 -4.45
N GLU A 332 -8.97 -22.66 -3.13
CA GLU A 332 -7.66 -22.82 -2.49
C GLU A 332 -6.54 -21.99 -3.15
N THR A 333 -6.86 -20.75 -3.51
CA THR A 333 -5.93 -19.85 -4.23
C THR A 333 -4.65 -19.53 -3.46
N LYS A 334 -4.66 -19.73 -2.14
CA LYS A 334 -3.65 -19.28 -1.17
C LYS A 334 -3.43 -17.77 -1.14
N LEU A 335 -4.26 -17.00 -1.84
CA LEU A 335 -4.23 -15.54 -1.78
C LEU A 335 -5.01 -15.09 -0.54
N SER A 336 -4.45 -14.14 0.20
CA SER A 336 -5.13 -13.56 1.37
C SER A 336 -6.35 -12.73 0.93
N ILE A 337 -7.42 -12.75 1.73
CA ILE A 337 -8.71 -12.16 1.35
C ILE A 337 -9.04 -11.00 2.29
N GLY A 338 -9.51 -9.89 1.74
CA GLY A 338 -10.09 -8.78 2.50
C GLY A 338 -11.43 -8.39 1.90
N VAL A 339 -12.37 -8.06 2.76
CA VAL A 339 -13.69 -7.56 2.37
C VAL A 339 -13.84 -6.15 2.89
N ALA A 340 -14.13 -5.22 1.98
CA ALA A 340 -14.23 -3.81 2.28
C ALA A 340 -15.65 -3.29 1.97
N ALA A 341 -16.30 -2.71 2.98
CA ALA A 341 -17.64 -2.17 2.89
C ALA A 341 -17.60 -0.63 2.88
N PHE A 342 -18.49 0.00 2.11
CA PHE A 342 -18.52 1.47 2.03
C PHE A 342 -19.24 2.13 3.24
N SER A 343 -19.86 1.33 4.10
CA SER A 343 -20.47 1.76 5.36
C SER A 343 -20.34 0.68 6.42
N GLU A 344 -20.35 1.07 7.70
CA GLU A 344 -20.42 0.13 8.82
C GLU A 344 -21.69 -0.74 8.80
N ALA A 345 -22.84 -0.13 8.47
CA ALA A 345 -24.08 -0.88 8.32
C ALA A 345 -23.97 -2.01 7.29
N GLN A 346 -23.24 -1.77 6.18
CA GLN A 346 -22.98 -2.81 5.18
C GLN A 346 -21.93 -3.83 5.64
N GLN A 347 -20.92 -3.40 6.42
CA GLN A 347 -19.98 -4.33 7.05
C GLN A 347 -20.72 -5.36 7.88
N GLY A 348 -21.59 -4.92 8.80
CA GLY A 348 -22.39 -5.82 9.64
C GLY A 348 -23.35 -6.72 8.84
N GLU A 349 -23.88 -6.23 7.72
CA GLU A 349 -24.71 -7.03 6.81
C GLU A 349 -23.89 -8.14 6.12
N ILE A 350 -22.65 -7.85 5.72
CA ILE A 350 -21.73 -8.84 5.14
C ILE A 350 -21.33 -9.89 6.17
N GLU A 351 -20.98 -9.48 7.39
CA GLU A 351 -20.67 -10.38 8.50
C GLU A 351 -21.86 -11.31 8.79
N SER A 352 -23.07 -10.75 8.87
CA SER A 352 -24.30 -11.52 9.04
C SER A 352 -24.53 -12.52 7.90
N ALA A 353 -24.25 -12.14 6.66
CA ALA A 353 -24.36 -13.02 5.50
C ALA A 353 -23.33 -14.16 5.50
N LEU A 354 -22.10 -13.89 5.96
CA LEU A 354 -21.07 -14.90 6.15
C LEU A 354 -21.46 -15.90 7.24
N ASP A 355 -21.97 -15.41 8.38
CA ASP A 355 -22.41 -16.24 9.50
C ASP A 355 -23.61 -17.11 9.13
N ALA A 356 -24.60 -16.55 8.43
CA ALA A 356 -25.75 -17.30 7.93
C ALA A 356 -25.31 -18.42 6.97
N LEU A 357 -24.38 -18.12 6.06
CA LEU A 357 -23.84 -19.11 5.14
C LEU A 357 -23.01 -20.20 5.86
N ALA A 358 -22.25 -19.83 6.88
CA ALA A 358 -21.50 -20.77 7.72
C ALA A 358 -22.43 -21.69 8.53
N ALA A 359 -23.59 -21.20 8.97
CA ALA A 359 -24.58 -22.02 9.66
C ALA A 359 -25.23 -23.08 8.73
N GLU A 360 -25.33 -22.79 7.43
CA GLU A 360 -25.88 -23.71 6.43
C GLU A 360 -24.84 -24.70 5.87
N ASP A 361 -23.58 -24.31 5.79
CA ASP A 361 -22.48 -25.09 5.20
C ASP A 361 -21.31 -25.25 6.19
N ALA A 362 -21.26 -26.40 6.85
CA ALA A 362 -20.25 -26.73 7.84
C ALA A 362 -18.81 -26.81 7.28
N GLU A 363 -18.65 -27.15 5.99
CA GLU A 363 -17.32 -27.14 5.36
C GLU A 363 -16.86 -25.69 5.19
N PHE A 364 -17.74 -24.82 4.70
CA PHE A 364 -17.45 -23.39 4.59
C PHE A 364 -17.13 -22.77 5.96
N ALA A 365 -17.91 -23.08 7.00
CA ALA A 365 -17.64 -22.58 8.36
C ALA A 365 -16.22 -22.91 8.84
N THR A 366 -15.80 -24.18 8.66
CA THR A 366 -14.46 -24.63 9.05
C THR A 366 -13.36 -23.88 8.29
N ARG A 367 -13.54 -23.67 6.98
CA ARG A 367 -12.58 -22.92 6.14
C ARG A 367 -12.55 -21.44 6.51
N LEU A 368 -13.71 -20.84 6.80
CA LEU A 368 -13.83 -19.44 7.17
C LEU A 368 -13.15 -19.15 8.51
N GLU A 369 -13.36 -19.99 9.52
CA GLU A 369 -12.67 -19.88 10.82
C GLU A 369 -11.15 -19.98 10.65
N ALA A 370 -10.67 -20.94 9.86
CA ALA A 370 -9.25 -21.08 9.58
C ALA A 370 -8.66 -19.87 8.85
N GLU A 371 -9.41 -19.27 7.92
CA GLU A 371 -8.96 -18.07 7.22
C GLU A 371 -8.95 -16.84 8.13
N TYR A 372 -9.89 -16.68 9.07
CA TYR A 372 -9.90 -15.55 10.00
C TYR A 372 -8.65 -15.47 10.87
N VAL A 373 -8.09 -16.61 11.27
CA VAL A 373 -6.91 -16.68 12.15
C VAL A 373 -5.61 -16.99 11.39
N ARG A 374 -5.61 -16.84 10.07
CA ARG A 374 -4.46 -17.19 9.23
C ARG A 374 -3.26 -16.28 9.52
N GLU A 375 -2.12 -16.92 9.77
CA GLU A 375 -0.82 -16.27 9.94
C GLU A 375 0.21 -16.89 8.99
N GLU A 376 1.04 -16.05 8.38
CA GLU A 376 2.16 -16.46 7.52
C GLU A 376 3.41 -15.69 7.94
N ASP A 377 4.52 -16.40 8.16
CA ASP A 377 5.80 -15.80 8.58
C ASP A 377 5.69 -14.84 9.79
N ASP A 378 4.94 -15.24 10.82
CA ASP A 378 4.61 -14.45 12.03
C ASP A 378 3.84 -13.14 11.73
N GLN A 379 3.19 -13.05 10.57
CA GLN A 379 2.33 -11.93 10.19
C GLN A 379 0.87 -12.39 10.04
N PHE A 380 -0.03 -11.64 10.68
CA PHE A 380 -1.47 -11.86 10.53
C PHE A 380 -1.92 -11.49 9.11
N CYS A 381 -2.41 -12.48 8.37
CA CYS A 381 -2.92 -12.30 7.01
C CYS A 381 -4.34 -12.85 6.83
N GLY A 382 -5.04 -13.08 7.94
CA GLY A 382 -6.39 -13.63 7.94
C GLY A 382 -7.43 -12.76 7.28
N LEU A 383 -8.58 -13.36 6.97
CA LEU A 383 -9.70 -12.64 6.38
C LEU A 383 -10.13 -11.49 7.29
N PHE A 384 -10.37 -10.32 6.71
CA PHE A 384 -11.02 -9.21 7.41
C PHE A 384 -12.29 -8.80 6.68
N VAL A 385 -13.26 -8.29 7.45
CA VAL A 385 -14.39 -7.51 6.93
C VAL A 385 -14.31 -6.16 7.63
N LYS A 386 -14.10 -5.08 6.87
CA LYS A 386 -13.90 -3.74 7.42
C LYS A 386 -14.59 -2.68 6.59
N ASN A 387 -15.04 -1.61 7.22
CA ASN A 387 -15.59 -0.45 6.53
C ASN A 387 -14.48 0.49 6.00
N LEU A 388 -14.91 1.51 5.26
CA LEU A 388 -14.07 2.53 4.64
C LEU A 388 -13.17 3.30 5.63
N GLU A 389 -13.57 3.39 6.90
CA GLU A 389 -12.88 4.14 7.94
C GLU A 389 -11.82 3.28 8.65
N ASN A 390 -12.07 1.97 8.76
CA ASN A 390 -11.23 1.06 9.53
C ASN A 390 -10.22 0.25 8.70
N VAL A 391 -10.28 0.35 7.37
CA VAL A 391 -9.43 -0.44 6.44
C VAL A 391 -8.02 0.15 6.23
N GLN A 392 -7.67 1.26 6.90
CA GLN A 392 -6.34 1.86 6.76
C GLN A 392 -5.24 0.94 7.34
N GLY A 393 -4.06 0.98 6.73
CA GLY A 393 -2.94 0.09 7.06
C GLY A 393 -3.09 -1.36 6.56
N ASP A 394 -4.32 -1.85 6.38
CA ASP A 394 -4.55 -3.21 5.89
C ASP A 394 -4.39 -3.35 4.37
N GLU A 395 -3.96 -4.51 3.94
CA GLU A 395 -3.88 -4.92 2.54
C GLU A 395 -4.06 -6.43 2.42
N ARG A 396 -4.64 -6.88 1.31
CA ARG A 396 -4.81 -8.31 0.99
C ARG A 396 -4.57 -8.55 -0.49
N ASP A 397 -4.30 -9.80 -0.83
CA ASP A 397 -4.12 -10.19 -2.22
C ASP A 397 -5.39 -9.97 -3.03
N ILE A 398 -6.52 -10.34 -2.46
CA ILE A 398 -7.85 -10.17 -3.06
C ILE A 398 -8.66 -9.24 -2.17
N ILE A 399 -9.16 -8.14 -2.73
CA ILE A 399 -10.12 -7.26 -2.06
C ILE A 399 -11.47 -7.37 -2.75
N LEU A 400 -12.48 -7.81 -2.00
CA LEU A 400 -13.89 -7.72 -2.40
C LEU A 400 -14.47 -6.43 -1.85
N MET A 401 -14.99 -5.55 -2.71
CA MET A 401 -15.59 -4.28 -2.30
C MET A 401 -17.10 -4.30 -2.52
N SER A 402 -17.88 -4.11 -1.46
CA SER A 402 -19.32 -3.87 -1.59
C SER A 402 -19.59 -2.37 -1.61
N VAL A 403 -20.08 -1.88 -2.75
CA VAL A 403 -20.43 -0.47 -2.95
C VAL A 403 -21.69 -0.10 -2.17
N CYS A 404 -22.58 -1.06 -1.93
CA CYS A 404 -23.84 -0.97 -1.19
C CYS A 404 -24.92 -0.10 -1.84
N TYR A 405 -24.56 1.10 -2.33
CA TYR A 405 -25.52 2.08 -2.81
C TYR A 405 -26.28 1.61 -4.03
N GLY A 406 -27.59 1.84 -4.00
CA GLY A 406 -28.51 1.41 -5.04
C GLY A 406 -29.83 2.16 -5.04
N PRO A 407 -30.71 1.85 -6.00
CA PRO A 407 -32.12 2.21 -5.90
C PRO A 407 -32.75 1.56 -4.67
N ASP A 408 -33.63 2.28 -4.00
CA ASP A 408 -34.47 1.71 -2.93
C ASP A 408 -35.52 0.73 -3.49
N PRO A 409 -36.31 0.01 -2.67
CA PRO A 409 -37.37 -0.88 -3.16
C PRO A 409 -38.42 -0.21 -4.06
N SER A 410 -38.52 1.12 -4.06
CA SER A 410 -39.39 1.89 -4.96
C SER A 410 -38.74 2.23 -6.31
N GLY A 411 -37.47 1.82 -6.50
CA GLY A 411 -36.66 2.10 -7.69
C GLY A 411 -36.04 3.50 -7.68
N LYS A 412 -36.10 4.23 -6.56
CA LYS A 412 -35.56 5.59 -6.47
C LYS A 412 -34.14 5.57 -5.93
N MET A 413 -33.21 6.18 -6.65
CA MET A 413 -31.83 6.34 -6.19
C MET A 413 -31.65 7.66 -5.44
N ARG A 414 -31.05 7.60 -4.25
CA ARG A 414 -30.67 8.79 -3.48
C ARG A 414 -29.20 9.13 -3.76
N MET A 415 -28.93 10.40 -4.07
CA MET A 415 -27.56 10.91 -4.29
C MET A 415 -26.89 11.31 -2.96
N ASN A 416 -26.97 10.41 -1.98
CA ASN A 416 -26.33 10.56 -0.67
C ASN A 416 -25.62 9.25 -0.32
N PHE A 417 -24.31 9.28 -0.44
CA PHE A 417 -23.36 8.18 -0.24
C PHE A 417 -22.67 8.31 1.14
N GLY A 418 -23.34 8.90 2.12
CA GLY A 418 -22.86 9.00 3.50
C GLY A 418 -21.46 9.65 3.58
N PRO A 419 -20.45 8.97 4.17
CA PRO A 419 -19.09 9.52 4.31
C PRO A 419 -18.41 9.94 3.02
N ILE A 420 -18.81 9.38 1.88
CA ILE A 420 -18.25 9.74 0.57
C ILE A 420 -18.76 11.11 0.11
N ASN A 421 -20.00 11.47 0.45
CA ASN A 421 -20.53 12.78 0.07
C ASN A 421 -20.04 13.91 0.97
N GLN A 422 -19.39 13.58 2.07
CA GLN A 422 -18.82 14.55 2.98
C GLN A 422 -17.47 15.05 2.43
N ARG A 423 -16.96 16.14 3.01
CA ARG A 423 -15.64 16.66 2.68
C ARG A 423 -14.57 15.59 2.94
N GLY A 424 -13.54 15.51 2.09
CA GLY A 424 -12.50 14.46 2.20
C GLY A 424 -12.98 13.04 1.85
N GLY A 425 -14.22 12.87 1.38
CA GLY A 425 -14.74 11.58 0.92
C GLY A 425 -13.90 10.94 -0.19
N GLU A 426 -13.23 11.75 -1.01
CA GLU A 426 -12.28 11.29 -2.02
C GLU A 426 -11.01 10.66 -1.43
N LYS A 427 -10.54 11.13 -0.26
CA LYS A 427 -9.36 10.54 0.42
C LYS A 427 -9.68 9.18 1.01
N ARG A 428 -10.88 9.02 1.57
CA ARG A 428 -11.43 7.72 1.99
C ARG A 428 -11.44 6.72 0.85
N LEU A 429 -11.91 7.17 -0.32
CA LEU A 429 -11.89 6.35 -1.53
C LEU A 429 -10.47 6.01 -2.00
N ASN A 430 -9.51 6.93 -1.91
CA ASN A 430 -8.11 6.62 -2.24
C ASN A 430 -7.55 5.47 -1.38
N VAL A 431 -7.89 5.48 -0.08
CA VAL A 431 -7.53 4.42 0.86
C VAL A 431 -8.08 3.09 0.39
N ILE A 432 -9.38 2.95 0.18
CA ILE A 432 -9.96 1.64 -0.18
C ILE A 432 -9.48 1.15 -1.56
N PHE A 433 -9.38 2.03 -2.55
CA PHE A 433 -8.96 1.69 -3.93
C PHE A 433 -7.53 1.15 -4.03
N SER A 434 -6.69 1.35 -3.02
CA SER A 434 -5.27 0.95 -3.04
C SER A 434 -4.94 -0.23 -2.11
N ARG A 435 -5.94 -0.96 -1.61
CA ARG A 435 -5.77 -2.09 -0.65
C ARG A 435 -5.43 -3.44 -1.29
N ALA A 436 -5.70 -3.59 -2.59
CA ALA A 436 -5.48 -4.86 -3.30
C ALA A 436 -4.04 -5.02 -3.79
N ARG A 437 -3.41 -6.16 -3.49
CA ARG A 437 -2.11 -6.53 -4.06
C ARG A 437 -2.25 -7.21 -5.41
N HIS A 438 -3.22 -8.12 -5.58
CA HIS A 438 -3.36 -8.92 -6.81
C HIS A 438 -4.68 -8.67 -7.54
N HIS A 439 -5.83 -8.76 -6.86
CA HIS A 439 -7.13 -8.67 -7.49
C HIS A 439 -8.09 -7.81 -6.68
N MET A 440 -8.94 -7.08 -7.39
CA MET A 440 -10.04 -6.32 -6.82
C MET A 440 -11.34 -6.68 -7.52
N VAL A 441 -12.36 -7.04 -6.73
CA VAL A 441 -13.70 -7.30 -7.24
C VAL A 441 -14.65 -6.27 -6.65
N LEU A 442 -15.17 -5.37 -7.48
CA LEU A 442 -16.26 -4.49 -7.09
C LEU A 442 -17.58 -5.23 -7.24
N VAL A 443 -18.35 -5.29 -6.17
CA VAL A 443 -19.72 -5.76 -6.14
C VAL A 443 -20.61 -4.52 -6.02
N SER A 444 -21.46 -4.29 -7.01
CA SER A 444 -22.28 -3.08 -7.06
C SER A 444 -23.61 -3.27 -7.78
N SER A 445 -24.64 -2.60 -7.26
CA SER A 445 -25.98 -2.57 -7.87
C SER A 445 -26.20 -1.37 -8.78
N ILE A 446 -25.23 -0.46 -8.89
CA ILE A 446 -25.30 0.74 -9.73
C ILE A 446 -24.24 0.69 -10.84
N ARG A 447 -24.22 1.74 -11.66
CA ARG A 447 -23.21 2.01 -12.68
C ARG A 447 -22.80 3.46 -12.56
N HIS A 448 -21.66 3.82 -13.12
CA HIS A 448 -21.12 5.18 -13.03
C HIS A 448 -22.12 6.27 -13.46
N HIS A 449 -22.92 6.05 -14.52
CA HIS A 449 -23.86 7.04 -15.04
C HIS A 449 -25.12 7.22 -14.17
N HIS A 450 -25.36 6.34 -13.20
CA HIS A 450 -26.41 6.54 -12.20
C HIS A 450 -26.03 7.64 -11.21
N ILE A 451 -24.74 7.93 -11.01
CA ILE A 451 -24.26 8.97 -10.10
C ILE A 451 -24.35 10.34 -10.79
N THR A 452 -25.19 11.22 -10.25
CA THR A 452 -25.52 12.53 -10.86
C THR A 452 -25.04 13.74 -10.06
N ASN A 453 -24.68 13.58 -8.80
CA ASN A 453 -24.14 14.63 -7.92
C ASN A 453 -22.62 14.79 -8.06
N ASP A 454 -22.12 14.85 -9.29
CA ASP A 454 -20.68 14.93 -9.60
C ASP A 454 -20.02 16.30 -9.34
N TYR A 455 -20.80 17.26 -8.81
CA TYR A 455 -20.27 18.48 -8.21
C TYR A 455 -19.57 18.21 -6.87
N ASN A 456 -19.87 17.09 -6.20
CA ASN A 456 -19.22 16.67 -4.97
C ASN A 456 -17.98 15.83 -5.28
N ASP A 457 -16.85 16.14 -4.63
CA ASP A 457 -15.56 15.52 -4.95
C ASP A 457 -15.54 14.02 -4.73
N GLY A 458 -16.07 13.53 -3.60
CA GLY A 458 -16.14 12.09 -3.32
C GLY A 458 -17.10 11.35 -4.25
N ALA A 459 -18.30 11.90 -4.52
CA ALA A 459 -19.22 11.31 -5.49
C ALA A 459 -18.65 11.28 -6.92
N ARG A 460 -17.92 12.33 -7.32
CA ARG A 460 -17.20 12.40 -8.60
C ARG A 460 -16.08 11.36 -8.67
N ALA A 461 -15.30 11.21 -7.59
CA ALA A 461 -14.26 10.20 -7.50
C ALA A 461 -14.84 8.78 -7.61
N LEU A 462 -15.94 8.49 -6.88
CA LEU A 462 -16.66 7.23 -6.99
C LEU A 462 -17.16 6.98 -8.41
N LYS A 463 -17.85 7.95 -9.02
CA LYS A 463 -18.34 7.87 -10.40
C LYS A 463 -17.23 7.51 -11.38
N ASN A 464 -16.12 8.23 -11.33
CA ASN A 464 -15.00 7.98 -12.24
C ASN A 464 -14.34 6.63 -11.95
N PHE A 465 -14.28 6.20 -10.70
CA PHE A 465 -13.73 4.89 -10.34
C PHE A 465 -14.61 3.75 -10.83
N LEU A 466 -15.94 3.82 -10.67
CA LEU A 466 -16.84 2.82 -11.23
C LEU A 466 -16.70 2.74 -12.74
N GLN A 467 -16.60 3.90 -13.44
CA GLN A 467 -16.40 3.91 -14.89
C GLN A 467 -15.08 3.25 -15.28
N TYR A 468 -14.00 3.56 -14.55
CA TYR A 468 -12.69 2.96 -14.77
C TYR A 468 -12.70 1.43 -14.54
N ALA A 469 -13.28 0.99 -13.42
CA ALA A 469 -13.39 -0.43 -13.07
C ALA A 469 -14.28 -1.21 -14.05
N GLU A 470 -15.42 -0.64 -14.48
CA GLU A 470 -16.27 -1.22 -15.52
C GLU A 470 -15.51 -1.38 -16.84
N SER A 471 -14.82 -0.33 -17.30
CA SER A 471 -14.03 -0.39 -18.54
C SER A 471 -12.89 -1.40 -18.46
N LEU A 472 -12.18 -1.50 -17.33
CA LEU A 472 -11.18 -2.56 -17.14
C LEU A 472 -11.81 -3.95 -17.15
N SER A 473 -12.95 -4.11 -16.48
CA SER A 473 -13.67 -5.37 -16.40
C SER A 473 -14.16 -5.82 -17.78
N ARG A 474 -14.64 -4.91 -18.64
CA ARG A 474 -15.03 -5.22 -20.03
C ARG A 474 -13.87 -5.44 -20.99
N GLY A 475 -12.64 -5.12 -20.55
CA GLY A 475 -11.50 -5.17 -21.44
C GLY A 475 -11.47 -4.03 -22.47
N GLU A 476 -11.84 -2.83 -22.03
CA GLU A 476 -11.83 -1.58 -22.82
C GLU A 476 -10.68 -0.65 -22.35
N PRO A 477 -9.41 -1.01 -22.56
CA PRO A 477 -8.26 -0.28 -22.01
C PRO A 477 -8.18 1.17 -22.52
N ALA A 478 -8.67 1.44 -23.74
CA ALA A 478 -8.72 2.80 -24.28
C ALA A 478 -9.70 3.70 -23.49
N MET A 479 -10.85 3.17 -23.10
CA MET A 479 -11.85 3.91 -22.32
C MET A 479 -11.38 4.10 -20.88
N ALA A 480 -10.80 3.05 -20.27
CA ALA A 480 -10.16 3.17 -18.96
C ALA A 480 -9.07 4.25 -18.97
N ARG A 481 -8.24 4.30 -20.03
CA ARG A 481 -7.22 5.33 -20.18
C ARG A 481 -7.81 6.73 -20.35
N GLN A 482 -8.89 6.87 -21.11
CA GLN A 482 -9.59 8.15 -21.25
C GLN A 482 -10.13 8.67 -19.92
N VAL A 483 -10.67 7.78 -19.07
CA VAL A 483 -11.08 8.14 -17.71
C VAL A 483 -9.87 8.67 -16.94
N LEU A 484 -8.76 7.92 -16.93
CA LEU A 484 -7.53 8.35 -16.25
C LEU A 484 -7.05 9.71 -16.76
N ASP A 485 -6.99 9.91 -18.08
CA ASP A 485 -6.51 11.15 -18.71
C ASP A 485 -7.40 12.37 -18.40
N GLY A 486 -8.69 12.15 -18.13
CA GLY A 486 -9.62 13.18 -17.65
C GLY A 486 -9.46 13.55 -16.17
N LEU A 487 -8.73 12.75 -15.38
CA LEU A 487 -8.49 13.03 -13.96
C LEU A 487 -7.37 14.08 -13.79
N ASN A 488 -7.64 15.05 -12.90
CA ASN A 488 -6.69 16.06 -12.42
C ASN A 488 -5.91 16.81 -13.53
N PRO A 489 -6.60 17.46 -14.49
CA PRO A 489 -5.99 18.05 -15.69
C PRO A 489 -5.03 19.21 -15.41
N LEU A 490 -5.14 19.84 -14.23
CA LEU A 490 -4.33 21.00 -13.83
C LEU A 490 -2.99 20.62 -13.18
N LYS A 491 -2.91 19.48 -12.46
CA LYS A 491 -1.68 19.00 -11.82
C LYS A 491 -0.85 18.08 -12.71
N ARG A 492 -1.48 17.43 -13.68
CA ARG A 492 -0.72 16.74 -14.72
C ARG A 492 0.02 17.78 -15.55
N LYS A 493 1.33 17.91 -15.32
CA LYS A 493 2.21 18.07 -16.48
C LYS A 493 1.77 16.96 -17.43
N PRO A 494 1.44 17.25 -18.71
CA PRO A 494 1.19 16.17 -19.65
C PRO A 494 2.30 15.19 -19.40
N LEU A 495 1.97 13.91 -19.18
CA LEU A 495 2.96 12.86 -19.31
C LEU A 495 3.53 13.17 -20.67
N ALA A 496 4.67 13.85 -20.69
CA ALA A 496 5.40 14.00 -21.90
C ALA A 496 5.63 12.52 -22.17
N ARG A 497 4.92 12.02 -23.18
CA ARG A 497 5.60 11.19 -24.13
C ARG A 497 6.81 12.04 -24.48
N GLU A 498 7.86 11.95 -23.66
CA GLU A 498 9.17 11.85 -24.21
C GLU A 498 8.95 10.75 -25.21
N ASN A 499 8.65 11.16 -26.44
CA ASN A 499 8.81 10.34 -27.60
C ASN A 499 10.31 10.06 -27.50
N SER A 500 10.67 9.08 -26.69
CA SER A 500 11.87 8.34 -26.90
C SER A 500 11.55 7.71 -28.25
N ASN A 501 11.91 8.44 -29.31
CA ASN A 501 12.30 7.83 -30.56
C ASN A 501 13.55 7.00 -30.20
N ASN A 502 13.39 6.02 -29.32
CA ASN A 502 14.39 5.05 -28.99
C ASN A 502 14.40 4.12 -30.20
N GLU A 503 15.05 4.62 -31.24
CA GLU A 503 15.14 3.96 -32.53
C GLU A 503 15.79 2.58 -32.35
N LEU A 504 16.70 2.46 -31.38
CA LEU A 504 17.25 1.17 -30.96
C LEU A 504 16.15 0.23 -30.44
N ALA A 505 15.27 0.68 -29.54
CA ALA A 505 14.15 -0.14 -29.06
C ALA A 505 13.23 -0.61 -30.20
N ARG A 506 12.91 0.26 -31.17
CA ARG A 506 12.13 -0.11 -32.36
C ARG A 506 12.85 -1.13 -33.24
N GLN A 507 14.14 -0.94 -33.49
CA GLN A 507 14.94 -1.87 -34.27
C GLN A 507 15.04 -3.23 -33.59
N ILE A 508 15.19 -3.26 -32.27
CA ILE A 508 15.16 -4.49 -31.47
C ILE A 508 13.78 -5.15 -31.58
N ALA A 509 12.69 -4.41 -31.38
CA ALA A 509 11.33 -4.95 -31.49
C ALA A 509 11.07 -5.56 -32.87
N ALA A 510 11.35 -4.83 -33.95
CA ALA A 510 11.20 -5.32 -35.32
C ALA A 510 12.06 -6.56 -35.60
N ALA A 511 13.29 -6.60 -35.09
CA ALA A 511 14.18 -7.75 -35.22
C ALA A 511 13.69 -8.99 -34.44
N LEU A 512 12.99 -8.79 -33.32
CA LEU A 512 12.36 -9.86 -32.53
C LEU A 512 11.08 -10.36 -33.21
N GLU A 513 10.27 -9.46 -33.79
CA GLU A 513 9.08 -9.81 -34.56
C GLU A 513 9.41 -10.69 -35.78
N GLN A 514 10.48 -10.35 -36.50
CA GLN A 514 11.01 -11.17 -37.60
C GLN A 514 11.46 -12.57 -37.15
N ARG A 515 11.80 -12.74 -35.87
CA ARG A 515 12.18 -14.03 -35.26
C ARG A 515 10.99 -14.78 -34.66
N GLY A 516 9.77 -14.29 -34.84
CA GLY A 516 8.54 -14.96 -34.41
C GLY A 516 8.02 -14.57 -33.03
N TRP A 517 8.61 -13.56 -32.39
CA TRP A 517 8.10 -13.00 -31.13
C TRP A 517 7.06 -11.90 -31.40
N HIS A 518 6.27 -11.54 -30.40
CA HIS A 518 5.62 -10.23 -30.35
C HIS A 518 6.47 -9.31 -29.49
N ALA A 519 6.75 -8.10 -29.99
CA ALA A 519 7.51 -7.10 -29.26
C ALA A 519 6.78 -5.76 -29.29
N GLU A 520 6.59 -5.17 -28.13
CA GLU A 520 5.95 -3.88 -27.94
C GLU A 520 6.96 -2.92 -27.34
N THR A 521 6.97 -1.67 -27.78
CA THR A 521 7.87 -0.64 -27.25
C THR A 521 7.15 0.30 -26.31
N ASP A 522 7.85 0.85 -25.33
CA ASP A 522 7.32 1.86 -24.41
C ASP A 522 6.13 1.35 -23.57
N THR A 523 6.23 0.11 -23.08
CA THR A 523 5.19 -0.59 -22.33
C THR A 523 5.16 -0.14 -20.87
N GLY A 524 4.00 0.31 -20.39
CA GLY A 524 3.77 0.71 -19.00
C GLY A 524 2.73 1.84 -18.86
N GLN A 525 2.10 1.95 -17.71
CA GLN A 525 1.06 2.95 -17.44
C GLN A 525 1.58 4.21 -16.72
N SER A 526 2.68 4.09 -15.95
CA SER A 526 3.35 5.20 -15.26
C SER A 526 4.42 5.90 -16.12
N ARG A 527 5.20 6.79 -15.48
CA ARG A 527 6.38 7.44 -16.07
C ARG A 527 7.53 6.47 -16.31
N PHE A 528 7.61 5.37 -15.56
CA PHE A 528 8.57 4.31 -15.82
C PHE A 528 7.96 3.34 -16.84
N ARG A 529 8.66 3.10 -17.94
CA ARG A 529 8.21 2.26 -19.05
C ARG A 529 9.33 1.32 -19.48
N CYS A 530 8.94 0.13 -19.89
CA CYS A 530 9.85 -0.82 -20.49
C CYS A 530 10.10 -0.42 -21.95
N ASP A 531 11.37 -0.28 -22.34
CA ASP A 531 11.75 0.07 -23.71
C ASP A 531 11.22 -0.95 -24.74
N VAL A 532 11.35 -2.25 -24.42
CA VAL A 532 10.88 -3.36 -25.26
C VAL A 532 10.34 -4.48 -24.36
N ALA A 533 9.03 -4.72 -24.42
CA ALA A 533 8.38 -5.88 -23.83
C ALA A 533 8.21 -6.97 -24.90
N VAL A 534 8.47 -8.23 -24.54
CA VAL A 534 8.50 -9.35 -25.49
C VAL A 534 7.60 -10.48 -25.01
N ARG A 535 6.88 -11.15 -25.91
CA ARG A 535 6.07 -12.33 -25.59
C ARG A 535 6.05 -13.33 -26.74
N GLU A 536 5.75 -14.58 -26.41
CA GLU A 536 5.52 -15.62 -27.42
C GLU A 536 4.20 -15.36 -28.17
N ARG A 537 4.11 -15.82 -29.42
CA ARG A 537 2.86 -15.74 -30.18
C ARG A 537 1.78 -16.60 -29.51
N GLY A 538 0.62 -15.99 -29.28
CA GLY A 538 -0.49 -16.63 -28.57
C GLY A 538 -0.36 -16.62 -27.04
N SER A 539 0.77 -16.14 -26.50
CA SER A 539 0.86 -15.85 -25.06
C SER A 539 0.26 -14.47 -24.76
N ASP A 540 -0.49 -14.42 -23.67
CA ASP A 540 -1.02 -13.23 -23.03
C ASP A 540 -0.03 -12.60 -22.05
N ARG A 541 1.20 -13.13 -21.93
CA ARG A 541 2.16 -12.73 -20.90
C ARG A 541 3.51 -12.32 -21.49
N HIS A 542 3.92 -11.10 -21.18
CA HIS A 542 5.26 -10.60 -21.40
C HIS A 542 6.29 -11.36 -20.56
N GLN A 543 7.40 -11.71 -21.21
CA GLN A 543 8.65 -12.10 -20.59
C GLN A 543 9.44 -10.80 -20.34
N LEU A 544 9.16 -10.16 -19.21
CA LEU A 544 9.90 -8.99 -18.71
C LEU A 544 11.12 -9.42 -17.89
#